data_AF-W2LQ72-F1
#
_entry.id   AF-W2LQ72-F1
#
_cell.length_a   1.000
_cell.length_b   1.000
_cell.length_c   1.000
_cell.angle_alpha   90.00
_cell.angle_beta   90.00
_cell.angle_gamma   90.00
#
_symmetry.space_group_name_H-M   'P 1'
#
loop_
_entity.id
_entity.type
_entity.pdbx_description
1 polymer ?
#
loop_
_entity_poly.entity_id
_entity_poly.type
_entity_poly.pdbx_seq_one_letter_code
_entity_poly.pdbx_strand_id
1 'polypeptide(L)'
;MFGWQLDNNTKPIVSNGSGEKSFIVDLSMKALILSQCEYPELVVGISDRSRKFHLVALFIISREAQLCFQAALLAPRRLCCWIIQKELVVCYAMVGGDRAQLNALTAAFGHNPVYQFLMCFFHVLKKVREATEPLSSGARSTILRDVYNMHVARKESVYLPLQNASLKRW
;
A
#
# COMPACT_ATOMS: atom_id res chain seq x y z
N MET A 1 -2.45 0.87 13.43
CA MET A 1 -2.07 -0.48 13.88
C MET A 1 -2.22 -1.41 12.69
N PHE A 2 -1.16 -2.10 12.26
CA PHE A 2 -1.24 -3.05 11.15
C PHE A 2 -2.09 -4.24 11.63
N GLY A 3 -3.33 -4.31 11.17
CA GLY A 3 -4.24 -5.41 11.47
C GLY A 3 -4.57 -6.13 10.18
N TRP A 4 -4.20 -7.41 10.11
CA TRP A 4 -4.70 -8.32 9.10
C TRP A 4 -6.20 -8.56 9.35
N GLN A 5 -7.02 -8.59 8.31
CA GLN A 5 -8.41 -8.99 8.46
C GLN A 5 -8.45 -10.48 8.82
N LEU A 6 -9.13 -10.83 9.90
CA LEU A 6 -9.28 -12.21 10.34
C LEU A 6 -10.47 -12.86 9.63
N ASP A 7 -10.36 -14.13 9.25
CA ASP A 7 -11.48 -14.93 8.78
C ASP A 7 -12.43 -15.28 9.95
N ASN A 8 -13.54 -15.95 9.63
CA ASN A 8 -14.52 -16.40 10.64
C ASN A 8 -13.95 -17.37 11.68
N ASN A 9 -12.73 -17.87 11.47
CA ASN A 9 -11.99 -18.74 12.38
C ASN A 9 -10.85 -17.98 13.08
N THR A 10 -10.88 -16.64 13.12
CA THR A 10 -9.87 -15.79 13.75
C THR A 10 -8.46 -15.94 13.16
N LYS A 11 -8.32 -16.35 11.90
CA LYS A 11 -7.04 -16.45 11.20
C LYS A 11 -6.82 -15.29 10.22
N PRO A 12 -5.65 -14.66 10.18
CA PRO A 12 -5.32 -13.63 9.20
C PRO A 12 -5.52 -14.08 7.75
N ILE A 13 -6.28 -13.30 7.00
CA ILE A 13 -6.43 -13.47 5.55
C ILE A 13 -5.14 -12.94 4.91
N VAL A 14 -4.16 -13.83 4.78
CA VAL A 14 -2.96 -13.59 3.97
C VAL A 14 -3.30 -14.01 2.54
N SER A 15 -3.50 -13.03 1.65
CA SER A 15 -3.45 -13.31 0.21
C SER A 15 -2.04 -13.79 -0.12
N ASN A 16 -1.89 -15.09 -0.32
CA ASN A 16 -0.64 -15.75 -0.71
C ASN A 16 -0.27 -15.47 -2.18
N GLY A 17 -0.91 -14.50 -2.86
CA GLY A 17 -0.74 -14.25 -4.30
C GLY A 17 -1.06 -15.46 -5.21
N SER A 18 -1.56 -16.55 -4.63
CA SER A 18 -1.83 -17.84 -5.26
C SER A 18 -3.28 -17.97 -5.73
N GLY A 19 -4.12 -16.96 -5.50
CA GLY A 19 -5.43 -16.87 -6.13
C GLY A 19 -5.28 -16.60 -7.63
N GLU A 20 -6.06 -17.27 -8.45
CA GLU A 20 -6.08 -17.12 -9.91
C GLU A 20 -6.37 -15.67 -10.38
N LYS A 21 -6.74 -14.74 -9.48
CA LYS A 21 -7.22 -13.39 -9.82
C LYS A 21 -6.84 -12.33 -8.77
N SER A 22 -5.56 -12.04 -8.54
CA SER A 22 -5.19 -10.99 -7.57
C SER A 22 -3.98 -10.19 -8.05
N PHE A 23 -4.22 -9.02 -8.62
CA PHE A 23 -3.21 -7.96 -8.77
C PHE A 23 -3.32 -7.01 -7.58
N ILE A 24 -2.19 -6.47 -7.12
CA ILE A 24 -2.17 -5.42 -6.10
C ILE A 24 -2.12 -4.10 -6.86
N VAL A 25 -3.06 -3.19 -6.59
CA VAL A 25 -3.00 -1.83 -7.12
C VAL A 25 -2.14 -1.01 -6.17
N ASP A 26 -0.94 -0.66 -6.60
CA ASP A 26 -0.04 0.16 -5.82
C ASP A 26 -0.23 1.63 -6.18
N LEU A 27 -0.62 2.42 -5.20
CA LEU A 27 -0.79 3.86 -5.35
C LEU A 27 0.32 4.56 -4.59
N SER A 28 1.26 5.09 -5.35
CA SER A 28 2.35 5.88 -4.80
C SER A 28 2.08 7.34 -5.13
N MET A 29 1.65 8.13 -4.15
CA MET A 29 1.72 9.58 -4.31
C MET A 29 3.15 10.05 -4.06
N LYS A 30 3.71 10.82 -4.99
CA LYS A 30 4.97 11.53 -4.80
C LYS A 30 4.72 12.98 -5.17
N ALA A 31 4.93 13.91 -4.25
CA ALA A 31 4.93 15.31 -4.62
C ALA A 31 6.12 15.58 -5.56
N LEU A 32 5.85 15.84 -6.84
CA LEU A 32 6.85 16.29 -7.80
C LEU A 32 6.77 17.80 -7.91
N ILE A 33 7.82 18.50 -7.48
CA ILE A 33 7.88 19.96 -7.60
C ILE A 33 8.21 20.30 -9.06
N LEU A 34 7.19 20.58 -9.87
CA LEU A 34 7.34 21.13 -11.21
C LEU A 34 7.23 22.66 -11.16
N SER A 35 8.39 23.33 -11.07
CA SER A 35 8.63 24.78 -11.24
C SER A 35 7.69 25.75 -10.50
N GLN A 36 8.20 26.46 -9.49
CA GLN A 36 7.64 27.63 -8.76
C GLN A 36 6.19 27.55 -8.21
N CYS A 37 5.38 26.57 -8.61
CA CYS A 37 4.07 26.23 -8.09
C CYS A 37 4.11 24.75 -7.68
N GLU A 38 3.98 24.46 -6.39
CA GLU A 38 4.02 23.10 -5.86
C GLU A 38 2.72 22.34 -6.20
N TYR A 39 2.72 21.60 -7.31
CA TYR A 39 1.61 20.70 -7.68
C TYR A 39 1.92 19.25 -7.31
N PRO A 40 1.06 18.56 -6.54
CA PRO A 40 1.27 17.15 -6.24
C PRO A 40 1.12 16.27 -7.48
N GLU A 41 1.95 15.23 -7.56
CA GLU A 41 1.87 14.18 -8.57
C GLU A 41 1.37 12.87 -7.92
N LEU A 42 0.36 12.26 -8.55
CA LEU A 42 -0.16 10.97 -8.15
C LEU A 42 0.27 9.93 -9.19
N VAL A 43 1.09 8.98 -8.73
CA VAL A 43 1.51 7.82 -9.51
C VAL A 43 0.62 6.65 -9.18
N VAL A 44 -0.09 6.13 -10.18
CA VAL A 44 -0.92 4.94 -10.08
C VAL A 44 -0.23 3.81 -10.82
N GLY A 45 0.00 2.70 -10.14
CA GLY A 45 0.53 1.51 -10.77
C GLY A 45 -0.08 0.23 -10.22
N ILE A 46 0.38 -0.87 -10.77
CA ILE A 46 0.05 -2.22 -10.31
C ILE A 46 1.34 -2.95 -10.00
N SER A 47 1.35 -3.70 -8.91
CA SER A 47 2.42 -4.64 -8.62
C SER A 47 2.01 -6.05 -9.03
N ASP A 48 2.90 -6.69 -9.78
CA ASP A 48 2.74 -8.07 -10.19
C ASP A 48 3.20 -9.07 -9.10
N ARG A 49 3.07 -10.36 -9.39
CA ARG A 49 3.49 -11.44 -8.48
C ARG A 49 4.98 -11.46 -8.18
N SER A 50 5.80 -10.86 -9.04
CA SER A 50 7.24 -10.72 -8.85
C SER A 50 7.59 -9.49 -8.00
N ARG A 51 6.60 -8.75 -7.50
CA ARG A 51 6.74 -7.47 -6.79
C ARG A 51 7.38 -6.39 -7.66
N LYS A 52 7.18 -6.49 -8.98
CA LYS A 52 7.58 -5.44 -9.90
C LYS A 52 6.42 -4.48 -10.05
N PHE A 53 6.71 -3.20 -9.82
CA PHE A 53 5.78 -2.11 -10.04
C PHE A 53 5.71 -1.77 -11.52
N HIS A 54 4.49 -1.70 -12.06
CA HIS A 54 4.20 -1.28 -13.42
C HIS A 54 3.36 -0.01 -13.35
N LEU A 55 3.85 1.06 -13.98
CA LEU A 55 3.13 2.32 -14.07
C LEU A 55 1.86 2.13 -14.93
N VAL A 56 0.71 2.57 -14.41
CA VAL A 56 -0.57 2.54 -15.12
C VAL A 56 -1.00 3.94 -15.53
N ALA A 57 -0.88 4.91 -14.63
CA ALA A 57 -1.26 6.29 -14.90
C ALA A 57 -0.46 7.27 -14.03
N LEU A 58 -0.34 8.49 -14.54
CA LEU A 58 0.30 9.62 -13.89
C LEU A 58 -0.67 10.79 -13.91
N PHE A 59 -0.93 11.38 -12.74
CA PHE A 59 -1.81 12.55 -12.62
C PHE A 59 -1.08 13.70 -11.95
N ILE A 60 -1.20 14.88 -12.53
CA ILE A 60 -0.87 16.14 -11.84
C ILE A 60 -2.18 16.62 -11.23
N ILE A 61 -2.22 16.74 -9.90
CA ILE A 61 -3.41 17.21 -9.20
C ILE A 61 -3.15 18.60 -8.62
N SER A 62 -4.20 19.42 -8.52
CA SER A 62 -4.06 20.80 -8.06
C SER A 62 -3.81 20.93 -6.56
N ARG A 63 -4.19 19.90 -5.77
CA ARG A 63 -4.02 19.83 -4.31
C ARG A 63 -4.16 18.40 -3.80
N GLU A 64 -3.59 18.12 -2.62
CA GLU A 64 -3.73 16.85 -1.91
C GLU A 64 -5.09 16.76 -1.19
N ALA A 65 -6.17 16.63 -1.97
CA ALA A 65 -7.52 16.50 -1.44
C ALA A 65 -8.17 15.18 -1.83
N GLN A 66 -9.02 14.64 -0.94
CA GLN A 66 -9.74 13.38 -1.16
C GLN A 66 -10.45 13.34 -2.52
N LEU A 67 -11.14 14.41 -2.90
CA LEU A 67 -11.87 14.49 -4.17
C LEU A 67 -10.93 14.41 -5.39
N CYS A 68 -9.74 15.03 -5.31
CA CYS A 68 -8.74 14.96 -6.37
C CYS A 68 -8.22 13.53 -6.54
N PHE A 69 -7.91 12.85 -5.42
CA PHE A 69 -7.50 11.45 -5.44
C PHE A 69 -8.59 10.53 -5.96
N GLN A 70 -9.82 10.69 -5.48
CA GLN A 70 -10.95 9.86 -5.89
C GLN A 70 -11.22 10.01 -7.40
N ALA A 71 -11.20 11.23 -7.92
CA ALA A 71 -11.36 11.47 -9.35
C ALA A 71 -10.25 10.79 -10.18
N ALA A 72 -8.99 10.93 -9.74
CA ALA A 72 -7.84 10.31 -10.38
C ALA A 72 -7.88 8.77 -10.31
N LEU A 73 -8.42 8.17 -9.26
CA LEU A 73 -8.62 6.72 -9.12
C LEU A 73 -9.76 6.18 -9.99
N LEU A 74 -10.84 6.93 -10.12
CA LEU A 74 -11.99 6.54 -10.92
C LEU A 74 -11.72 6.65 -12.43
N ALA A 75 -10.82 7.54 -12.87
CA ALA A 75 -10.44 7.69 -14.27
C ALA A 75 -9.89 6.38 -14.91
N PRO A 76 -8.82 5.74 -14.38
CA PRO A 76 -8.30 4.49 -14.95
C PRO A 76 -9.30 3.35 -14.77
N ARG A 77 -10.07 3.32 -13.68
CA ARG A 77 -11.16 2.34 -13.51
C ARG A 77 -12.18 2.43 -14.65
N ARG A 78 -12.67 3.64 -14.95
CA ARG A 78 -13.61 3.89 -16.06
C ARG A 78 -13.00 3.51 -17.41
N LEU A 79 -11.74 3.89 -17.65
CA LEU A 79 -11.03 3.57 -18.88
C LEU A 79 -10.87 2.06 -19.07
N CYS A 80 -10.44 1.33 -18.03
CA CYS A 80 -10.34 -0.13 -18.07
C CYS A 80 -11.70 -0.78 -18.31
N CYS A 81 -12.76 -0.33 -17.62
CA CYS A 81 -14.11 -0.83 -17.87
C CYS A 81 -14.55 -0.62 -19.32
N TRP A 82 -14.26 0.55 -19.88
CA TRP A 82 -14.62 0.89 -21.26
C TRP A 82 -13.84 0.07 -22.29
N ILE A 83 -12.54 -0.18 -22.07
CA ILE A 83 -11.71 -0.96 -23.01
C ILE A 83 -11.99 -2.47 -22.88
N ILE A 84 -12.02 -3.00 -21.65
CA ILE A 84 -12.07 -4.44 -21.37
C ILE A 84 -13.52 -4.95 -21.36
N GLN A 85 -14.50 -4.03 -21.31
CA GLN A 85 -15.94 -4.35 -21.17
C GLN A 85 -16.23 -5.18 -19.91
N LYS A 86 -15.38 -5.01 -18.88
CA LYS A 86 -15.49 -5.68 -17.58
C LYS A 86 -15.13 -4.73 -16.47
N GLU A 87 -15.83 -4.84 -15.35
CA GLU A 87 -15.54 -4.05 -14.17
C GLU A 87 -14.13 -4.34 -13.64
N LEU A 88 -13.34 -3.29 -13.41
CA LEU A 88 -12.07 -3.41 -12.71
C LEU A 88 -12.32 -3.68 -11.22
N VAL A 89 -12.10 -4.92 -10.81
CA VAL A 89 -12.18 -5.35 -9.41
C VAL A 89 -10.82 -5.19 -8.75
N VAL A 90 -10.72 -4.26 -7.80
CA VAL A 90 -9.52 -4.05 -6.98
C VAL A 90 -9.68 -4.78 -5.66
N CYS A 91 -8.82 -5.76 -5.40
CA CYS A 91 -8.81 -6.50 -4.13
C CYS A 91 -7.89 -5.85 -3.10
N TYR A 92 -6.76 -5.29 -3.54
CA TYR A 92 -5.77 -4.68 -2.66
C TYR A 92 -5.37 -3.32 -3.22
N ALA A 93 -5.34 -2.31 -2.36
CA ALA A 93 -4.75 -1.02 -2.72
C ALA A 93 -3.79 -0.52 -1.64
N MET A 94 -2.61 -0.04 -2.07
CA MET A 94 -1.56 0.42 -1.17
C MET A 94 -1.37 1.94 -1.25
N VAL A 95 -1.40 2.68 -0.13
CA VAL A 95 -1.09 4.13 -0.08
C VAL A 95 -0.25 4.55 1.13
N GLY A 96 0.19 5.81 1.17
CA GLY A 96 1.15 6.34 2.13
C GLY A 96 0.67 6.61 3.55
N GLY A 97 -0.60 6.32 3.84
CA GLY A 97 -1.19 6.48 5.17
C GLY A 97 -1.73 7.88 5.47
N ASP A 98 -1.73 8.79 4.49
CA ASP A 98 -2.48 10.05 4.59
C ASP A 98 -4.00 9.78 4.56
N ARG A 99 -4.76 10.55 5.35
CA ARG A 99 -6.22 10.36 5.51
C ARG A 99 -6.97 10.64 4.21
N ALA A 100 -6.57 11.63 3.43
CA ALA A 100 -7.26 11.96 2.19
C ALA A 100 -7.08 10.86 1.15
N GLN A 101 -5.89 10.25 1.06
CA GLN A 101 -5.64 9.08 0.22
C GLN A 101 -6.49 7.87 0.65
N LEU A 102 -6.52 7.58 1.96
CA LEU A 102 -7.30 6.46 2.49
C LEU A 102 -8.80 6.64 2.23
N ASN A 103 -9.34 7.83 2.48
CA ASN A 103 -10.75 8.10 2.23
C ASN A 103 -11.10 8.00 0.74
N ALA A 104 -10.21 8.46 -0.14
CA ALA A 104 -10.39 8.37 -1.59
C ALA A 104 -10.41 6.92 -2.07
N LEU A 105 -9.52 6.09 -1.54
CA LEU A 105 -9.51 4.65 -1.77
C LEU A 105 -10.81 3.98 -1.33
N THR A 106 -11.26 4.26 -0.10
CA THR A 106 -12.51 3.72 0.43
C THR A 106 -13.70 4.15 -0.44
N ALA A 107 -13.74 5.41 -0.88
CA ALA A 107 -14.80 5.89 -1.76
C ALA A 107 -14.75 5.25 -3.16
N ALA A 108 -13.55 4.99 -3.70
CA ALA A 108 -13.37 4.41 -5.03
C ALA A 108 -13.59 2.89 -5.08
N PHE A 109 -13.19 2.15 -4.05
CA PHE A 109 -13.12 0.68 -4.08
C PHE A 109 -13.79 -0.01 -2.88
N GLY A 110 -14.15 0.72 -1.82
CA GLY A 110 -14.67 0.15 -0.56
C GLY A 110 -16.03 -0.55 -0.67
N HIS A 111 -16.75 -0.39 -1.78
CA HIS A 111 -17.98 -1.14 -2.05
C HIS A 111 -17.73 -2.63 -2.35
N ASN A 112 -16.50 -3.00 -2.74
CA ASN A 112 -16.12 -4.39 -2.96
C ASN A 112 -15.85 -5.06 -1.60
N PRO A 113 -16.60 -6.11 -1.20
CA PRO A 113 -16.41 -6.76 0.10
C PRO A 113 -15.05 -7.46 0.26
N VAL A 114 -14.35 -7.73 -0.86
CA VAL A 114 -13.01 -8.34 -0.88
C VAL A 114 -11.91 -7.27 -0.84
N TYR A 115 -12.27 -5.98 -0.92
CA TYR A 115 -11.29 -4.89 -0.94
C TYR A 115 -10.61 -4.71 0.43
N GLN A 116 -9.28 -4.63 0.40
CA GLN A 116 -8.45 -4.34 1.56
C GLN A 116 -7.44 -3.24 1.26
N PHE A 117 -7.33 -2.29 2.19
CA PHE A 117 -6.29 -1.28 2.19
C PHE A 117 -4.99 -1.84 2.80
N LEU A 118 -3.86 -1.57 2.15
CA LEU A 118 -2.51 -1.90 2.61
C LEU A 118 -1.70 -0.62 2.85
N MET A 119 -0.98 -0.56 3.96
CA MET A 119 -0.06 0.56 4.19
C MET A 119 1.24 0.35 3.40
N CYS A 120 1.72 1.41 2.74
CA CYS A 120 2.92 1.35 1.93
C CYS A 120 4.17 1.01 2.73
N PHE A 121 4.89 -0.04 2.33
CA PHE A 121 6.11 -0.49 3.03
C PHE A 121 7.17 0.62 3.16
N PHE A 122 7.33 1.46 2.13
CA PHE A 122 8.26 2.60 2.19
C PHE A 122 7.85 3.64 3.23
N HIS A 123 6.55 3.84 3.43
CA HIS A 123 6.03 4.70 4.49
C HIS A 123 6.26 4.10 5.87
N VAL A 124 6.12 2.78 6.01
CA VAL A 124 6.49 2.06 7.24
C VAL A 124 7.98 2.27 7.54
N LEU A 125 8.85 2.06 6.56
CA LEU A 125 10.29 2.25 6.72
C LEU A 125 10.64 3.69 7.09
N LYS A 126 10.02 4.68 6.44
CA LYS A 126 10.20 6.10 6.80
C LYS A 126 9.85 6.34 8.27
N LYS A 127 8.69 5.87 8.70
CA LYS A 127 8.22 6.02 10.09
C LYS A 127 9.10 5.30 11.10
N VAL A 128 9.56 4.09 10.78
CA VAL A 128 10.50 3.33 11.63
C VAL A 128 11.83 4.08 11.74
N ARG A 129 12.37 4.62 10.64
CA ARG A 129 13.62 5.41 10.68
C ARG A 129 13.48 6.66 11.53
N GLU A 130 12.37 7.40 11.36
CA GLU A 130 12.05 8.58 12.18
C GLU A 130 11.98 8.22 13.67
N ALA A 131 11.27 7.14 14.02
CA ALA A 131 11.08 6.72 15.41
C ALA A 131 12.35 6.15 16.07
N THR A 132 13.27 5.60 15.28
CA THR A 132 14.49 4.97 15.76
C THR A 132 15.71 5.88 15.70
N GLU A 133 15.56 7.10 15.19
CA GLU A 133 16.63 8.10 15.07
C GLU A 133 17.43 8.29 16.39
N PRO A 134 16.79 8.37 17.58
CA PRO A 134 17.51 8.57 18.84
C PRO A 134 18.35 7.36 19.29
N LEU A 135 18.23 6.20 18.63
CA LEU A 135 18.88 4.96 19.04
C LEU A 135 20.29 4.82 18.46
N SER A 136 21.09 3.95 19.09
CA SER A 136 22.41 3.57 18.58
C SER A 136 22.33 3.01 17.15
N SER A 137 23.40 3.16 16.38
CA SER A 137 23.46 2.65 15.01
C SER A 137 23.22 1.13 14.93
N GLY A 138 23.71 0.37 15.91
CA GLY A 138 23.48 -1.07 16.02
C GLY A 138 22.01 -1.43 16.28
N ALA A 139 21.33 -0.69 17.17
CA ALA A 139 19.91 -0.88 17.43
C ALA A 139 19.07 -0.54 16.20
N ARG A 140 19.33 0.61 15.55
CA ARG A 140 18.67 1.02 14.29
C ARG A 140 18.81 -0.04 13.19
N SER A 141 20.02 -0.54 12.99
CA SER A 141 20.31 -1.56 11.98
C SER A 141 19.57 -2.87 12.27
N THR A 142 19.49 -3.25 13.54
CA THR A 142 18.75 -4.45 13.97
C THR A 142 17.26 -4.31 13.71
N ILE A 143 16.65 -3.19 14.13
CA ILE A 143 15.22 -2.92 13.92
C ILE A 143 14.88 -2.90 12.43
N LEU A 144 15.68 -2.20 11.62
CA LEU A 144 15.46 -2.15 10.17
C LEU A 144 15.56 -3.54 9.53
N ARG A 145 16.59 -4.32 9.85
CA ARG A 145 16.75 -5.69 9.33
C ARG A 145 15.55 -6.57 9.63
N ASP A 146 15.06 -6.50 10.86
CA ASP A 146 13.90 -7.26 11.32
C ASP A 146 12.62 -6.83 10.59
N VAL A 147 12.41 -5.52 10.38
CA VAL A 147 11.30 -5.00 9.55
C VAL A 147 11.39 -5.48 8.10
N TYR A 148 12.58 -5.52 7.51
CA TYR A 148 12.80 -6.10 6.18
C TYR A 148 12.48 -7.59 6.15
N ASN A 149 12.94 -8.36 7.14
CA ASN A 149 12.67 -9.79 7.25
C ASN A 149 11.17 -10.08 7.34
N MET A 150 10.44 -9.28 8.13
CA MET A 150 8.97 -9.35 8.20
C MET A 150 8.32 -9.03 6.84
N HIS A 151 8.81 -8.02 6.11
CA HIS A 151 8.24 -7.65 4.81
C HIS A 151 8.43 -8.70 3.71
N VAL A 152 9.54 -9.43 3.71
CA VAL A 152 9.81 -10.46 2.70
C VAL A 152 9.13 -11.80 2.99
N ALA A 153 8.57 -11.96 4.20
CA ALA A 153 7.83 -13.15 4.59
C ALA A 153 6.61 -13.35 3.66
N ARG A 154 6.55 -14.50 2.98
CA ARG A 154 5.49 -14.80 2.01
C ARG A 154 4.24 -15.42 2.64
N LYS A 155 4.34 -15.85 3.89
CA LYS A 155 3.28 -16.56 4.62
C LYS A 155 3.25 -16.09 6.06
N GLU A 156 2.05 -16.12 6.62
CA GLU A 156 1.79 -15.80 8.01
C GLU A 156 2.61 -16.64 8.99
N SER A 157 2.71 -17.94 8.70
CA SER A 157 3.46 -18.90 9.52
C SER A 157 4.95 -18.57 9.62
N VAL A 158 5.49 -17.75 8.69
CA VAL A 158 6.85 -17.22 8.73
C VAL A 158 6.86 -15.83 9.35
N TYR A 159 5.86 -15.00 9.05
CA TYR A 159 5.74 -13.63 9.56
C TYR A 159 5.57 -13.59 11.09
N LEU A 160 4.62 -14.34 11.65
CA LEU A 160 4.29 -14.25 13.08
C LEU A 160 5.47 -14.63 13.99
N PRO A 161 6.22 -15.71 13.74
CA PRO A 161 7.43 -16.00 14.53
C PRO A 161 8.47 -14.88 14.44
N LEU A 162 8.69 -14.29 13.25
CA LEU A 162 9.63 -13.18 13.08
C LEU A 162 9.18 -11.96 13.88
N GLN A 163 7.91 -11.58 13.77
CA GLN A 163 7.34 -10.47 14.53
C GLN A 163 7.49 -10.67 16.03
N ASN A 164 7.11 -11.86 16.54
CA ASN A 164 7.22 -12.17 17.96
C ASN A 164 8.68 -12.15 18.45
N ALA A 165 9.62 -12.65 17.65
CA ALA A 165 11.03 -12.63 17.99
C ALA A 165 11.61 -11.20 17.99
N SER A 166 11.15 -10.33 17.08
CA SER A 166 11.55 -8.93 17.02
C SER A 166 10.98 -8.12 18.19
N LEU A 167 9.69 -8.26 18.49
CA LEU A 167 9.02 -7.56 19.60
C LEU A 167 9.58 -7.94 20.97
N LYS A 168 10.15 -9.14 21.13
CA LYS A 168 10.83 -9.55 22.38
C LYS A 168 12.24 -8.99 22.52
N ARG A 169 12.84 -8.54 21.41
CA ARG A 169 14.25 -8.11 21.36
C ARG A 169 14.40 -6.60 21.55
N TRP A 170 13.38 -5.85 21.15
CA TRP A 170 13.30 -4.39 21.28
C TRP A 170 12.59 -4.02 22.58
#